data_AF-A0A3N6HRR4-F1
#
_entry.id   AF-A0A3N6HRR4-F1
#
_cell.length_a   1.000
_cell.length_b   1.000
_cell.length_c   1.000
_cell.angle_alpha   90.00
_cell.angle_beta   90.00
_cell.angle_gamma   90.00
#
_symmetry.space_group_name_H-M   'P 1'
#
loop_
_entity.id
_entity.type
_entity.pdbx_description
1 polymer ?
#
loop_
_entity_poly.entity_id
_entity_poly.type
_entity_poly.pdbx_seq_one_letter_code
_entity_poly.pdbx_strand_id
1 'polypeptide(L)'
;MATNTPAAQVERHACPKCDAPAGSPCRTTTGKVAANYHTGRFALVPELKAELAVKTPADRNPGKAWTAGAPVTQVPDAIPGAAIRLGYARCSTVGQELQSQLDMLARADCTRVFSEKISTRVKERPELERALTLAREIKAAAPNQPFILTVVEMKRLARSASELMTLSSTLQADGIQLELLSGPLQGVYDPNGAGAIVFAVLAVSAEVEREGIREKTLEGLDAAARKGNVGGRPSVVDDDTLAVARARHAKGDSVTAIAKALGIGRATLYRHLGESA
;
A
#
# COMPACT_ATOMS: atom_id res chain seq x y z
N MET A 1 -32.12 -4.87 22.94
CA MET A 1 -30.80 -5.53 22.90
C MET A 1 -30.90 -6.73 21.97
N ALA A 2 -30.56 -6.58 20.70
CA ALA A 2 -30.54 -7.72 19.78
C ALA A 2 -29.33 -8.59 20.14
N THR A 3 -29.57 -9.77 20.72
CA THR A 3 -28.53 -10.73 21.08
C THR A 3 -27.78 -11.16 19.83
N ASN A 4 -26.48 -10.90 19.76
CA ASN A 4 -25.59 -11.29 18.66
C ASN A 4 -25.30 -12.80 18.70
N THR A 5 -26.34 -13.63 18.54
CA THR A 5 -26.21 -15.09 18.54
C THR A 5 -25.85 -15.59 17.14
N PRO A 6 -25.16 -16.74 17.00
CA PRO A 6 -24.87 -17.34 15.70
C PRO A 6 -26.13 -17.53 14.84
N ALA A 7 -27.23 -17.97 15.45
CA ALA A 7 -28.53 -18.08 14.79
C ALA A 7 -29.03 -16.75 14.22
N ALA A 8 -28.95 -15.66 15.00
CA ALA A 8 -29.37 -14.33 14.57
C ALA A 8 -28.49 -13.78 13.43
N GLN A 9 -27.21 -14.14 13.38
CA GLN A 9 -26.31 -13.78 12.27
C GLN A 9 -26.68 -14.54 11.00
N VAL A 10 -26.89 -15.86 11.09
CA VAL A 10 -27.27 -16.71 9.95
C VAL A 10 -28.62 -16.31 9.37
N GLU A 11 -29.57 -15.94 10.23
CA GLU A 11 -30.91 -15.52 9.80
C GLU A 11 -30.91 -14.20 9.00
N ARG A 12 -29.84 -13.39 9.01
CA ARG A 12 -29.78 -12.16 8.18
C ARG A 12 -29.75 -12.43 6.68
N HIS A 13 -29.31 -13.61 6.27
CA HIS A 13 -29.19 -14.00 4.87
C HIS A 13 -30.33 -14.95 4.48
N ALA A 14 -30.79 -14.90 3.24
CA ALA A 14 -31.69 -15.93 2.71
C ALA A 14 -30.96 -17.28 2.57
N CYS A 15 -31.68 -18.39 2.72
CA CYS A 15 -31.09 -19.71 2.59
C CYS A 15 -31.05 -20.16 1.13
N PRO A 16 -29.87 -20.41 0.53
CA PRO A 16 -29.78 -20.86 -0.87
C PRO A 16 -30.24 -22.30 -1.09
N LYS A 17 -30.46 -23.07 -0.02
CA LYS A 17 -30.83 -24.50 -0.09
C LYS A 17 -32.32 -24.78 0.09
N CYS A 18 -33.03 -23.95 0.85
CA CYS A 18 -34.45 -24.18 1.16
C CYS A 18 -35.32 -22.94 0.98
N ASP A 19 -34.76 -21.90 0.36
CA ASP A 19 -35.41 -20.62 0.05
C ASP A 19 -36.07 -19.94 1.26
N ALA A 20 -35.61 -20.30 2.47
CA ALA A 20 -36.04 -19.65 3.69
C ALA A 20 -35.58 -18.17 3.64
N PRO A 21 -36.50 -17.19 3.75
CA PRO A 21 -36.14 -15.79 3.68
C PRO A 21 -35.27 -15.36 4.86
N ALA A 22 -34.63 -14.19 4.72
CA ALA A 22 -34.00 -13.51 5.84
C ALA A 22 -35.00 -13.34 7.00
N GLY A 23 -34.52 -13.48 8.22
CA GLY A 23 -35.31 -13.45 9.45
C GLY A 23 -36.01 -14.77 9.81
N SER A 24 -35.78 -15.86 9.08
CA SER A 24 -36.45 -17.14 9.32
C SER A 24 -35.49 -18.32 9.49
N PRO A 25 -35.83 -19.34 10.30
CA PRO A 25 -35.00 -20.53 10.43
C PRO A 25 -35.01 -21.38 9.16
N CYS A 26 -34.00 -22.24 8.97
CA CYS A 26 -33.96 -23.16 7.83
C CYS A 26 -35.07 -24.22 7.93
N ARG A 27 -35.45 -24.80 6.78
CA ARG A 27 -36.50 -25.81 6.69
C ARG A 27 -35.95 -27.15 6.21
N THR A 28 -36.49 -28.24 6.72
CA THR A 28 -36.27 -29.57 6.16
C THR A 28 -37.03 -29.72 4.84
N THR A 29 -36.70 -30.76 4.08
CA THR A 29 -37.46 -31.16 2.86
C THR A 29 -38.94 -31.41 3.13
N THR A 30 -39.31 -31.75 4.36
CA THR A 30 -40.70 -31.96 4.82
C THR A 30 -41.39 -30.68 5.31
N GLY A 31 -40.79 -29.51 5.12
CA GLY A 31 -41.39 -28.21 5.50
C GLY A 31 -41.40 -27.92 7.00
N LYS A 32 -40.66 -28.69 7.81
CA LYS A 32 -40.50 -28.46 9.25
C LYS A 32 -39.30 -27.57 9.51
N VAL A 33 -39.28 -26.88 10.65
CA VAL A 33 -38.09 -26.13 11.10
C VAL A 33 -36.92 -27.10 11.28
N ALA A 34 -35.81 -26.84 10.62
CA ALA A 34 -34.61 -27.66 10.71
C ALA A 34 -33.93 -27.49 12.08
N ALA A 35 -33.36 -28.58 12.63
CA ALA A 35 -32.62 -28.55 13.88
C ALA A 35 -31.29 -27.77 13.77
N ASN A 36 -30.70 -27.77 12.56
CA ASN A 36 -29.50 -27.01 12.22
C ASN A 36 -29.77 -26.12 11.00
N TYR A 37 -29.08 -25.00 10.92
CA TYR A 37 -29.05 -24.20 9.69
C TYR A 37 -28.28 -24.94 8.60
N HIS A 38 -28.66 -24.73 7.34
CA HIS A 38 -27.94 -25.28 6.20
C HIS A 38 -26.56 -24.65 6.07
N THR A 39 -25.55 -25.46 5.75
CA THR A 39 -24.15 -25.05 5.54
C THR A 39 -24.03 -23.90 4.56
N GLY A 40 -24.72 -23.96 3.43
CA GLY A 40 -24.71 -22.88 2.44
C GLY A 40 -25.25 -21.54 2.95
N ARG A 41 -26.05 -21.53 4.03
CA ARG A 41 -26.57 -20.29 4.63
C ARG A 41 -25.61 -19.71 5.66
N PHE A 42 -25.09 -20.53 6.57
CA PHE A 42 -24.19 -20.01 7.61
C PHE A 42 -22.77 -19.74 7.10
N ALA A 43 -22.35 -20.37 5.99
CA ALA A 43 -21.10 -20.04 5.31
C ALA A 43 -21.06 -18.61 4.73
N LEU A 44 -22.20 -17.93 4.60
CA LEU A 44 -22.29 -16.52 4.21
C LEU A 44 -21.86 -15.57 5.34
N VAL A 45 -21.79 -16.05 6.58
CA VAL A 45 -21.35 -15.28 7.74
C VAL A 45 -19.85 -15.54 7.95
N PRO A 46 -18.97 -14.53 7.75
CA PRO A 46 -17.52 -14.72 7.85
C PRO A 46 -17.07 -15.31 9.20
N GLU A 47 -17.72 -14.89 10.28
CA GLU A 47 -17.45 -15.32 11.67
C GLU A 47 -17.77 -16.80 11.91
N LEU A 48 -18.66 -17.41 11.11
CA LEU A 48 -19.12 -18.80 11.27
C LEU A 48 -18.55 -19.74 10.19
N LYS A 49 -17.61 -19.26 9.37
CA LYS A 49 -17.06 -20.02 8.23
C LYS A 49 -16.29 -21.28 8.66
N ALA A 50 -15.73 -21.28 9.88
CA ALA A 50 -15.03 -22.43 10.46
C ALA A 50 -15.96 -23.40 11.22
N GLU A 51 -17.22 -23.03 11.44
CA GLU A 51 -18.17 -23.85 12.20
C GLU A 51 -18.68 -25.02 11.36
N LEU A 52 -18.76 -26.20 11.97
CA LEU A 52 -19.29 -27.40 11.30
C LEU A 52 -20.83 -27.42 11.29
N ALA A 53 -21.46 -26.80 12.30
CA ALA A 53 -22.91 -26.71 12.41
C ALA A 53 -23.34 -25.54 13.29
N VAL A 54 -24.32 -24.78 12.82
CA VAL A 54 -25.04 -23.79 13.64
C VAL A 54 -26.41 -24.37 13.99
N LYS A 55 -26.70 -24.48 15.29
CA LYS A 55 -27.99 -25.01 15.79
C LYS A 55 -29.09 -23.97 15.71
N THR A 56 -30.29 -24.41 15.32
CA THR A 56 -31.51 -23.62 15.44
C THR A 56 -31.89 -23.55 16.93
N PRO A 57 -32.04 -22.36 17.53
CA PRO A 57 -32.36 -22.28 18.95
C PRO A 57 -33.79 -22.73 19.25
N ALA A 58 -34.05 -23.10 20.50
CA ALA A 58 -35.31 -23.73 20.90
C ALA A 58 -36.54 -22.83 20.70
N ASP A 59 -36.36 -21.51 20.78
CA ASP A 59 -37.39 -20.49 20.56
C ASP A 59 -37.90 -20.43 19.10
N ARG A 60 -37.20 -21.06 18.15
CA ARG A 60 -37.63 -21.23 16.76
C ARG A 60 -38.39 -22.53 16.50
N ASN A 61 -38.69 -23.32 17.55
CA ASN A 61 -39.47 -24.56 17.49
C ASN A 61 -38.98 -25.60 16.45
N PRO A 62 -37.71 -26.03 16.51
CA PRO A 62 -37.19 -27.07 15.61
C PRO A 62 -38.07 -28.33 15.61
N GLY A 63 -38.30 -28.89 14.42
CA GLY A 63 -39.13 -30.09 14.20
C GLY A 63 -40.64 -29.85 14.10
N LYS A 64 -41.14 -28.63 14.34
CA LYS A 64 -42.55 -28.25 14.12
C LYS A 64 -42.77 -27.77 12.69
N ALA A 65 -44.04 -27.77 12.27
CA ALA A 65 -44.45 -27.19 10.99
C ALA A 65 -44.01 -25.72 10.93
N TRP A 66 -43.28 -25.34 9.89
CA TRP A 66 -42.82 -23.97 9.73
C TRP A 66 -43.98 -23.07 9.33
N THR A 67 -44.08 -21.92 9.98
CA THR A 67 -44.99 -20.84 9.60
C THR A 67 -44.19 -19.58 9.27
N ALA A 68 -44.65 -18.83 8.28
CA ALA A 68 -44.03 -17.56 7.94
C ALA A 68 -44.21 -16.59 9.11
N GLY A 69 -43.09 -16.22 9.75
CA GLY A 69 -43.07 -15.07 10.66
C GLY A 69 -43.28 -13.78 9.88
N ALA A 70 -43.55 -12.68 10.59
CA ALA A 70 -43.57 -11.36 9.98
C ALA A 70 -42.26 -11.15 9.19
N PRO A 71 -42.33 -10.65 7.94
CA PRO A 71 -41.14 -10.41 7.15
C PRO A 71 -40.23 -9.48 7.94
N VAL A 72 -39.05 -10.00 8.33
CA VAL A 72 -38.03 -9.15 8.91
C VAL A 72 -37.56 -8.26 7.79
N THR A 73 -37.74 -6.96 7.94
CA THR A 73 -37.16 -5.97 7.03
C THR A 73 -35.69 -6.33 6.92
N GLN A 74 -35.25 -6.74 5.72
CA GLN A 74 -33.83 -6.88 5.45
C GLN A 74 -33.24 -5.52 5.82
N VAL A 75 -32.38 -5.49 6.84
CA VAL A 75 -31.50 -4.33 6.98
C VAL A 75 -30.75 -4.36 5.66
N PRO A 76 -30.96 -3.39 4.75
CA PRO A 76 -30.24 -3.40 3.49
C PRO A 76 -28.77 -3.55 3.85
N ASP A 77 -28.05 -4.43 3.13
CA ASP A 77 -26.59 -4.42 3.17
C ASP A 77 -26.19 -2.96 3.16
N ALA A 78 -25.49 -2.54 4.23
CA ALA A 78 -25.19 -1.14 4.44
C ALA A 78 -24.69 -0.61 3.10
N ILE A 79 -25.48 0.27 2.46
CA ILE A 79 -25.01 1.08 1.35
C ILE A 79 -23.65 1.55 1.85
N PRO A 80 -22.52 1.20 1.21
CA PRO A 80 -21.23 1.44 1.82
C PRO A 80 -21.19 2.93 2.10
N GLY A 81 -21.34 3.28 3.39
CA GLY A 81 -21.14 4.64 3.83
C GLY A 81 -19.76 4.97 3.34
N ALA A 82 -19.62 6.08 2.61
CA ALA A 82 -18.38 6.45 1.92
C ALA A 82 -17.18 6.06 2.79
N ALA A 83 -16.36 5.15 2.27
CA ALA A 83 -15.24 4.60 3.02
C ALA A 83 -14.37 5.76 3.53
N ILE A 84 -13.98 5.73 4.80
CA ILE A 84 -13.07 6.74 5.34
C ILE A 84 -11.71 6.46 4.71
N ARG A 85 -11.22 7.43 3.92
CA ARG A 85 -9.94 7.34 3.23
C ARG A 85 -8.92 8.22 3.92
N LEU A 86 -7.80 7.62 4.30
CA LEU A 86 -6.65 8.32 4.84
C LEU A 86 -5.52 8.26 3.81
N GLY A 87 -5.04 9.42 3.38
CA GLY A 87 -3.94 9.50 2.42
C GLY A 87 -2.59 9.46 3.11
N TYR A 88 -1.61 8.80 2.50
CA TYR A 88 -0.21 8.90 2.90
C TYR A 88 0.69 9.15 1.69
N ALA A 89 1.56 10.16 1.80
CA ALA A 89 2.51 10.58 0.79
C ALA A 89 3.94 10.62 1.34
N ARG A 90 4.92 10.23 0.51
CA ARG A 90 6.35 10.30 0.89
C ARG A 90 7.20 10.76 -0.28
N CYS A 91 8.13 11.67 -0.02
CA CYS A 91 9.14 12.09 -1.00
C CYS A 91 10.54 12.17 -0.38
N SER A 92 11.57 11.85 -1.15
CA SER A 92 12.96 12.06 -0.72
C SER A 92 13.43 13.52 -0.87
N THR A 93 12.77 14.31 -1.74
CA THR A 93 13.07 15.73 -1.99
C THR A 93 11.79 16.54 -2.09
N VAL A 94 11.78 17.77 -1.56
CA VAL A 94 10.61 18.68 -1.70
C VAL A 94 10.60 19.23 -3.12
N GLY A 95 9.44 19.20 -3.77
CA GLY A 95 9.26 19.69 -5.13
C GLY A 95 8.00 19.14 -5.78
N GLN A 96 8.01 19.10 -7.10
CA GLN A 96 6.87 18.72 -7.95
C GLN A 96 6.33 17.30 -7.67
N GLU A 97 7.20 16.37 -7.23
CA GLU A 97 6.81 14.99 -6.92
C GLU A 97 5.86 14.89 -5.72
N LEU A 98 6.05 15.71 -4.68
CA LEU A 98 5.17 15.69 -3.50
C LEU A 98 3.81 16.27 -3.85
N GLN A 99 3.78 17.40 -4.56
CA GLN A 99 2.52 18.04 -4.97
C GLN A 99 1.69 17.10 -5.85
N SER A 100 2.32 16.44 -6.83
CA SER A 100 1.63 15.44 -7.66
C SER A 100 1.01 14.31 -6.85
N GLN A 101 1.64 13.88 -5.75
CA GLN A 101 1.07 12.87 -4.87
C GLN A 101 -0.14 13.40 -4.10
N LEU A 102 -0.03 14.62 -3.55
CA LEU A 102 -1.13 15.26 -2.82
C LEU A 102 -2.35 15.48 -3.72
N ASP A 103 -2.14 15.90 -4.97
CA ASP A 103 -3.22 16.10 -5.94
C ASP A 103 -3.93 14.79 -6.27
N MET A 104 -3.20 13.68 -6.39
CA MET A 104 -3.78 12.35 -6.61
C MET A 104 -4.58 11.86 -5.40
N LEU A 105 -4.05 12.08 -4.19
CA LEU A 105 -4.76 11.71 -2.95
C LEU A 105 -6.02 12.56 -2.73
N ALA A 106 -5.98 13.84 -3.10
CA ALA A 106 -7.14 14.72 -3.06
C ALA A 106 -8.23 14.25 -4.04
N ARG A 107 -7.85 13.82 -5.26
CA ARG A 107 -8.79 13.23 -6.25
C ARG A 107 -9.38 11.89 -5.80
N ALA A 108 -8.74 11.21 -4.86
CA ALA A 108 -9.22 9.96 -4.28
C ALA A 108 -10.11 10.20 -3.03
N ASP A 109 -10.55 11.43 -2.77
CA ASP A 109 -11.40 11.79 -1.63
C ASP A 109 -10.81 11.40 -0.26
N CYS A 110 -9.48 11.50 -0.12
CA CYS A 110 -8.82 11.28 1.16
C CYS A 110 -9.20 12.39 2.16
N THR A 111 -9.86 12.02 3.26
CA THR A 111 -10.34 12.95 4.29
C THR A 111 -9.20 13.67 5.00
N ARG A 112 -8.07 12.99 5.16
CA ARG A 112 -6.86 13.55 5.74
C ARG A 112 -5.64 12.90 5.11
N VAL A 113 -4.62 13.71 4.83
CA VAL A 113 -3.39 13.27 4.19
C VAL A 113 -2.21 13.51 5.12
N PHE A 114 -1.39 12.48 5.33
CA PHE A 114 -0.10 12.56 6.01
C PHE A 114 1.01 12.60 4.98
N SER A 115 1.98 13.48 5.17
CA SER A 115 3.09 13.64 4.23
C SER A 115 4.42 13.75 4.95
N GLU A 116 5.41 12.96 4.53
CA GLU A 116 6.76 13.02 5.09
C GLU A 116 7.85 13.17 4.03
N LYS A 117 8.89 13.91 4.40
CA LYS A 117 10.09 14.15 3.60
C LYS A 117 11.24 13.29 4.11
N ILE A 118 11.16 12.00 3.84
CA ILE A 118 12.12 11.02 4.34
C ILE A 118 12.54 10.10 3.20
N SER A 119 13.84 9.82 3.13
CA SER A 119 14.39 8.84 2.18
C SER A 119 13.86 7.45 2.48
N THR A 120 13.60 6.67 1.44
CA THR A 120 13.20 5.26 1.51
C THR A 120 14.12 4.40 2.38
N ARG A 121 15.37 4.84 2.63
CA ARG A 121 16.37 4.11 3.44
C ARG A 121 16.16 4.25 4.95
N VAL A 122 15.47 5.29 5.41
CA VAL A 122 15.23 5.54 6.84
C VAL A 122 14.13 4.61 7.33
N LYS A 123 14.35 3.97 8.49
CA LYS A 123 13.39 3.02 9.07
C LYS A 123 12.26 3.72 9.82
N GLU A 124 12.58 4.77 10.56
CA GLU A 124 11.62 5.55 11.33
C GLU A 124 10.81 6.47 10.42
N ARG A 125 9.48 6.35 10.52
CA ARG A 125 8.51 7.06 9.68
C ARG A 125 7.42 7.66 10.57
N PRO A 126 7.70 8.80 11.21
CA PRO A 126 6.81 9.34 12.24
C PRO A 126 5.45 9.75 11.68
N GLU A 127 5.35 10.21 10.42
CA GLU A 127 4.06 10.58 9.83
C GLU A 127 3.25 9.35 9.43
N LEU A 128 3.90 8.30 8.91
CA LEU A 128 3.25 7.00 8.71
C LEU A 128 2.71 6.44 10.03
N GLU A 129 3.52 6.45 11.10
CA GLU A 129 3.09 5.95 12.42
C GLU A 129 1.91 6.75 12.99
N ARG A 130 1.90 8.08 12.80
CA ARG A 130 0.74 8.92 13.15
C ARG A 130 -0.49 8.57 12.32
N ALA A 131 -0.32 8.34 11.01
CA ALA A 131 -1.41 7.91 10.14
C ALA A 131 -2.02 6.58 10.60
N LEU A 132 -1.17 5.61 10.96
CA LEU A 132 -1.61 4.30 11.46
C LEU A 132 -2.29 4.39 12.82
N THR A 133 -1.75 5.21 13.73
CA THR A 133 -2.36 5.45 15.05
C THR A 133 -3.76 6.04 14.89
N LEU A 134 -3.90 7.10 14.09
CA LEU A 134 -5.20 7.71 13.82
C LEU A 134 -6.16 6.73 13.14
N ALA A 135 -5.68 5.92 12.20
CA ALA A 135 -6.49 4.92 11.53
C ALA A 135 -7.08 3.90 12.51
N ARG A 136 -6.28 3.42 13.46
CA ARG A 136 -6.74 2.50 14.53
C ARG A 136 -7.77 3.15 15.45
N GLU A 137 -7.54 4.40 15.86
CA GLU A 137 -8.47 5.15 16.70
C GLU A 137 -9.84 5.32 16.01
N ILE A 138 -9.84 5.71 14.74
CA ILE A 138 -11.08 5.85 13.96
C ILE A 138 -11.76 4.49 13.78
N LYS A 139 -11.00 3.43 13.49
CA LYS A 139 -11.56 2.09 13.30
C LYS A 139 -12.18 1.54 14.58
N ALA A 140 -11.57 1.80 15.73
CA ALA A 140 -12.13 1.45 17.03
C ALA A 140 -13.44 2.20 17.34
N ALA A 141 -13.54 3.48 16.94
CA ALA A 141 -14.75 4.29 17.12
C ALA A 141 -15.88 3.90 16.14
N ALA A 142 -15.54 3.45 14.92
CA ALA A 142 -16.47 3.10 13.86
C ALA A 142 -16.18 1.71 13.26
N PRO A 143 -16.43 0.61 14.00
CA PRO A 143 -16.04 -0.74 13.59
C PRO A 143 -16.70 -1.21 12.29
N ASN A 144 -17.93 -0.75 12.04
CA ASN A 144 -18.73 -1.13 10.87
C ASN A 144 -18.46 -0.27 9.63
N GLN A 145 -17.62 0.77 9.73
CA GLN A 145 -17.31 1.62 8.58
C GLN A 145 -16.05 1.09 7.87
N PRO A 146 -16.05 0.97 6.52
CA PRO A 146 -14.85 0.62 5.78
C PRO A 146 -13.84 1.76 5.91
N PHE A 147 -12.60 1.38 6.26
CA PHE A 147 -11.48 2.30 6.43
C PHE A 147 -10.36 1.88 5.47
N ILE A 148 -9.86 2.83 4.71
CA ILE A 148 -8.88 2.60 3.64
C ILE A 148 -7.69 3.54 3.86
N LEU A 149 -6.49 2.97 3.94
CA LEU A 149 -5.25 3.72 3.80
C LEU A 149 -4.87 3.79 2.33
N THR A 150 -4.94 4.98 1.75
CA THR A 150 -4.68 5.25 0.34
C THR A 150 -3.27 5.80 0.16
N VAL A 151 -2.50 5.19 -0.74
CA VAL A 151 -1.15 5.60 -1.09
C VAL A 151 -1.03 5.66 -2.60
N VAL A 152 -0.19 6.56 -3.13
CA VAL A 152 -0.05 6.71 -4.58
C VAL A 152 0.54 5.46 -5.23
N GLU A 153 1.66 4.95 -4.70
CA GLU A 153 2.37 3.79 -5.25
C GLU A 153 3.09 2.99 -4.15
N MET A 154 3.32 1.70 -4.39
CA MET A 154 4.03 0.80 -3.46
C MET A 154 5.34 1.39 -2.93
N LYS A 155 6.17 1.99 -3.79
CA LYS A 155 7.50 2.51 -3.37
C LYS A 155 7.39 3.62 -2.32
N ARG A 156 6.24 4.27 -2.15
CA ARG A 156 6.01 5.29 -1.12
C ARG A 156 5.78 4.65 0.25
N LEU A 157 5.18 3.46 0.27
CA LEU A 157 4.80 2.73 1.47
C LEU A 157 5.81 1.67 1.90
N ALA A 158 6.49 1.00 0.97
CA ALA A 158 7.40 -0.11 1.26
C ALA A 158 8.63 -0.11 0.33
N ARG A 159 9.76 -0.64 0.82
CA ARG A 159 10.99 -0.82 0.02
C ARG A 159 10.96 -2.08 -0.83
N SER A 160 10.30 -3.11 -0.34
CA SER A 160 10.15 -4.41 -0.99
C SER A 160 8.71 -4.91 -0.93
N ALA A 161 8.37 -5.88 -1.76
CA ALA A 161 7.15 -6.66 -1.70
C ALA A 161 7.04 -7.35 -0.35
N SER A 162 8.13 -7.89 0.21
CA SER A 162 8.10 -8.48 1.55
C SER A 162 7.68 -7.48 2.62
N GLU A 163 8.24 -6.26 2.61
CA GLU A 163 7.83 -5.19 3.54
C GLU A 163 6.38 -4.76 3.30
N LEU A 164 5.95 -4.66 2.03
CA LEU A 164 4.57 -4.34 1.68
C LEU A 164 3.60 -5.39 2.22
N MET A 165 3.92 -6.68 2.06
CA MET A 165 3.11 -7.80 2.53
C MET A 165 2.98 -7.78 4.04
N THR A 166 4.09 -7.62 4.77
CA THR A 166 4.06 -7.50 6.25
C THR A 166 3.20 -6.32 6.69
N LEU A 167 3.34 -5.16 6.06
CA LEU A 167 2.56 -3.97 6.40
C LEU A 167 1.08 -4.14 6.06
N SER A 168 0.76 -4.74 4.92
CA SER A 168 -0.60 -5.04 4.49
C SER A 168 -1.30 -6.02 5.45
N SER A 169 -0.61 -7.09 5.88
CA SER A 169 -1.11 -8.00 6.91
C SER A 169 -1.34 -7.31 8.24
N THR A 170 -0.48 -6.36 8.62
CA THR A 170 -0.65 -5.57 9.86
C THR A 170 -1.88 -4.68 9.78
N LEU A 171 -2.05 -3.93 8.68
CA LEU A 171 -3.22 -3.10 8.43
C LEU A 171 -4.51 -3.92 8.48
N GLN A 172 -4.49 -5.12 7.89
CA GLN A 172 -5.64 -5.98 7.91
C GLN A 172 -6.00 -6.51 9.30
N ALA A 173 -5.01 -6.88 10.12
CA ALA A 173 -5.25 -7.26 11.51
C ALA A 173 -5.95 -6.13 12.28
N ASP A 174 -5.67 -4.88 11.90
CA ASP A 174 -6.30 -3.68 12.41
C ASP A 174 -7.64 -3.33 11.72
N GLY A 175 -8.12 -4.14 10.76
CA GLY A 175 -9.35 -3.92 10.02
C GLY A 175 -9.28 -2.76 8.99
N ILE A 176 -8.08 -2.40 8.55
CA ILE A 176 -7.77 -1.34 7.60
C ILE A 176 -7.41 -1.95 6.25
N GLN A 177 -8.03 -1.46 5.18
CA GLN A 177 -7.70 -1.85 3.80
C GLN A 177 -6.58 -0.97 3.23
N LEU A 178 -5.77 -1.53 2.33
CA LEU A 178 -4.72 -0.77 1.63
C LEU A 178 -5.17 -0.46 0.21
N GLU A 179 -5.07 0.79 -0.23
CA GLU A 179 -5.33 1.21 -1.60
C GLU A 179 -4.08 1.81 -2.23
N LEU A 180 -3.81 1.44 -3.48
CA LEU A 180 -2.74 1.97 -4.30
C LEU A 180 -3.33 2.62 -5.56
N LEU A 181 -3.04 3.91 -5.78
CA LEU A 181 -3.66 4.69 -6.86
C LEU A 181 -2.97 4.51 -8.22
N SER A 182 -1.73 4.04 -8.24
CA SER A 182 -0.89 3.95 -9.44
C SER A 182 0.10 2.78 -9.36
N GLY A 183 0.70 2.46 -10.50
CA GLY A 183 1.67 1.39 -10.69
C GLY A 183 1.04 0.04 -11.02
N PRO A 184 1.86 -1.02 -11.14
CA PRO A 184 1.39 -2.37 -11.49
C PRO A 184 0.47 -2.97 -10.42
N LEU A 185 0.48 -2.39 -9.23
CA LEU A 185 -0.37 -2.73 -8.10
C LEU A 185 -1.50 -1.71 -7.91
N GLN A 186 -2.09 -1.14 -8.94
CA GLN A 186 -3.26 -0.26 -8.73
C GLN A 186 -4.48 -1.05 -8.21
N GLY A 187 -5.13 -0.57 -7.14
CA GLY A 187 -6.36 -1.17 -6.60
C GLY A 187 -6.47 -1.11 -5.07
N VAL A 188 -7.59 -1.60 -4.54
CA VAL A 188 -7.82 -1.84 -3.10
C VAL A 188 -7.51 -3.30 -2.78
N TYR A 189 -6.72 -3.53 -1.74
CA TYR A 189 -6.16 -4.82 -1.39
C TYR A 189 -6.66 -5.36 -0.06
N ASP A 190 -6.91 -6.65 -0.08
CA ASP A 190 -7.24 -7.49 1.07
C ASP A 190 -6.31 -8.73 1.06
N PRO A 191 -5.31 -8.81 1.96
CA PRO A 191 -4.39 -9.93 2.02
C PRO A 191 -4.95 -11.22 2.65
N ASN A 192 -6.21 -11.28 3.11
CA ASN A 192 -6.89 -12.53 3.52
C ASN A 192 -8.15 -12.82 2.69
N GLY A 193 -8.52 -11.93 1.76
CA GLY A 193 -9.58 -12.17 0.78
C GLY A 193 -9.14 -13.07 -0.36
N ALA A 194 -10.04 -13.34 -1.32
CA ALA A 194 -9.73 -14.13 -2.52
C ALA A 194 -8.58 -13.53 -3.36
N GLY A 195 -8.24 -12.25 -3.16
CA GLY A 195 -7.17 -11.53 -3.84
C GLY A 195 -5.78 -11.65 -3.19
N ALA A 196 -5.62 -12.34 -2.05
CA ALA A 196 -4.35 -12.42 -1.32
C ALA A 196 -3.17 -12.95 -2.17
N ILE A 197 -3.41 -14.05 -2.88
CA ILE A 197 -2.41 -14.68 -3.77
C ILE A 197 -2.13 -13.75 -4.95
N VAL A 198 -3.16 -13.11 -5.50
CA VAL A 198 -3.02 -12.16 -6.61
C VAL A 198 -2.17 -10.96 -6.18
N PHE A 199 -2.41 -10.43 -4.99
CA PHE A 199 -1.61 -9.35 -4.41
C PHE A 199 -0.15 -9.77 -4.21
N ALA A 200 0.09 -10.98 -3.68
CA ALA A 200 1.43 -11.53 -3.51
C ALA A 200 2.19 -11.61 -4.85
N VAL A 201 1.54 -12.19 -5.86
CA VAL A 201 2.13 -12.38 -7.19
C VAL A 201 2.42 -11.04 -7.83
N LEU A 202 1.45 -10.12 -7.85
CA LEU A 202 1.65 -8.81 -8.46
C LEU A 202 2.74 -8.01 -7.72
N ALA A 203 2.87 -8.17 -6.40
CA ALA A 203 3.89 -7.47 -5.62
C ALA A 203 5.30 -7.97 -5.99
N VAL A 204 5.45 -9.29 -6.14
CA VAL A 204 6.69 -9.90 -6.62
C VAL A 204 6.98 -9.48 -8.07
N SER A 205 5.98 -9.49 -8.96
CA SER A 205 6.15 -9.05 -10.35
C SER A 205 6.63 -7.59 -10.44
N ALA A 206 6.09 -6.71 -9.60
CA ALA A 206 6.50 -5.30 -9.55
C ALA A 206 7.95 -5.11 -9.10
N GLU A 207 8.50 -6.01 -8.28
CA GLU A 207 9.93 -6.00 -7.93
C GLU A 207 10.80 -6.48 -9.08
N VAL A 208 10.39 -7.57 -9.75
CA VAL A 208 11.11 -8.12 -10.90
C VAL A 208 11.23 -7.08 -12.02
N GLU A 209 10.16 -6.35 -12.31
CA GLU A 209 10.19 -5.27 -13.32
C GLU A 209 11.16 -4.15 -12.93
N ARG A 210 11.20 -3.75 -11.66
CA ARG A 210 12.15 -2.73 -11.18
C ARG A 210 13.60 -3.20 -11.31
N GLU A 211 13.88 -4.45 -10.97
CA GLU A 211 15.22 -5.01 -11.11
C GLU A 211 15.60 -5.12 -12.60
N GLY A 212 14.67 -5.51 -13.47
CA GLY A 212 14.89 -5.55 -14.92
C GLY A 212 15.20 -4.17 -15.53
N ILE A 213 14.56 -3.09 -15.05
CA ILE A 213 14.91 -1.72 -15.47
C ILE A 213 16.35 -1.38 -15.06
N ARG A 214 16.75 -1.76 -13.84
CA ARG A 214 18.10 -1.54 -13.33
C ARG A 214 19.13 -2.32 -14.15
N GLU A 215 18.89 -3.59 -14.42
CA GLU A 215 19.75 -4.45 -15.24
C GLU A 215 19.97 -3.86 -16.64
N LYS A 216 18.88 -3.53 -17.35
CA LYS A 216 18.96 -2.87 -18.67
C LYS A 216 19.71 -1.54 -18.64
N THR A 217 19.58 -0.78 -17.55
CA THR A 217 20.33 0.48 -17.38
C THR A 217 21.83 0.22 -17.27
N LEU A 218 22.22 -0.79 -16.49
CA LEU A 218 23.63 -1.17 -16.32
C LEU A 218 24.22 -1.72 -17.63
N GLU A 219 23.47 -2.54 -18.36
CA GLU A 219 23.87 -3.02 -19.69
C GLU A 219 24.05 -1.85 -20.67
N GLY A 220 23.15 -0.88 -20.65
CA GLY A 220 23.24 0.33 -21.47
C GLY A 220 24.48 1.17 -21.13
N LEU A 221 24.79 1.31 -19.84
CA LEU A 221 25.99 2.01 -19.37
C LEU A 221 27.27 1.28 -19.77
N ASP A 222 27.33 -0.04 -19.66
CA ASP A 222 28.47 -0.85 -20.11
C ASP A 222 28.67 -0.75 -21.64
N ALA A 223 27.59 -0.85 -22.41
CA ALA A 223 27.63 -0.69 -23.85
C ALA A 223 28.10 0.72 -24.27
N ALA A 224 27.71 1.76 -23.53
CA ALA A 224 28.19 3.12 -23.73
C ALA A 224 29.67 3.24 -23.39
N ALA A 225 30.11 2.67 -22.26
CA ALA A 225 31.52 2.66 -21.84
C ALA A 225 32.42 1.96 -22.86
N ARG A 226 31.99 0.82 -23.42
CA ARG A 226 32.71 0.13 -24.52
C ARG A 226 32.85 0.96 -25.80
N LYS A 227 31.95 1.94 -26.01
CA LYS A 227 32.02 2.91 -27.12
C LYS A 227 32.85 4.15 -26.77
N GLY A 228 33.50 4.19 -25.60
CA GLY A 228 34.30 5.31 -25.12
C GLY A 228 33.49 6.37 -24.36
N ASN A 229 32.19 6.19 -24.15
CA ASN A 229 31.37 7.11 -23.37
C ASN A 229 31.47 6.77 -21.88
N VAL A 230 32.38 7.45 -21.18
CA VAL A 230 32.69 7.21 -19.76
C VAL A 230 31.61 7.77 -18.80
N GLY A 231 30.73 8.65 -19.29
CA GLY A 231 29.75 9.35 -18.48
C GLY A 231 30.38 10.32 -17.46
N GLY A 232 29.58 10.81 -16.51
CA GLY A 232 30.05 11.73 -15.47
C GLY A 232 30.10 13.21 -15.87
N ARG A 233 30.49 14.06 -14.92
CA ARG A 233 30.62 15.51 -15.15
C ARG A 233 31.85 15.78 -16.02
N PRO A 234 31.74 16.51 -17.15
CA PRO A 234 32.88 16.89 -17.97
C PRO A 234 33.97 17.60 -17.15
N SER A 235 35.24 17.39 -17.51
CA SER A 235 36.35 18.13 -16.91
C SER A 235 36.18 19.62 -17.15
N VAL A 236 36.39 20.42 -16.11
CA VAL A 236 36.38 21.90 -16.19
C VAL A 236 37.74 22.44 -16.64
N VAL A 237 38.76 21.58 -16.69
CA VAL A 237 40.12 21.91 -17.11
C VAL A 237 40.37 21.19 -18.44
N ASP A 238 40.55 21.97 -19.50
CA ASP A 238 41.03 21.49 -20.79
C ASP A 238 42.57 21.56 -20.87
N ASP A 239 43.13 21.01 -21.94
CA ASP A 239 44.58 20.89 -22.11
C ASP A 239 45.26 22.26 -22.21
N ASP A 240 44.61 23.25 -22.83
CA ASP A 240 45.13 24.62 -22.95
C ASP A 240 45.19 25.30 -21.58
N THR A 241 44.13 25.17 -20.78
CA THR A 241 44.08 25.71 -19.43
C THR A 241 45.11 25.05 -18.53
N LEU A 242 45.33 23.74 -18.70
CA LEU A 242 46.38 23.01 -17.98
C LEU A 242 47.79 23.45 -18.41
N ALA A 243 48.01 23.70 -19.70
CA ALA A 243 49.28 24.20 -20.21
C ALA A 243 49.60 25.59 -19.65
N VAL A 244 48.61 26.50 -19.63
CA VAL A 244 48.75 27.84 -19.02
C VAL A 244 49.02 27.74 -17.52
N ALA A 245 48.32 26.86 -16.81
CA ALA A 245 48.54 26.63 -15.39
C ALA A 245 49.97 26.14 -15.10
N ARG A 246 50.46 25.14 -15.85
CA ARG A 246 51.83 24.60 -15.71
C ARG A 246 52.89 25.66 -16.00
N ALA A 247 52.69 26.46 -17.05
CA ALA A 247 53.62 27.53 -17.41
C ALA A 247 53.71 28.62 -16.34
N ARG A 248 52.58 29.00 -15.73
CA ARG A 248 52.56 29.95 -14.60
C ARG A 248 53.18 29.37 -13.34
N HIS A 249 52.89 28.11 -13.05
CA HIS A 249 53.47 27.41 -11.92
C HIS A 249 55.01 27.33 -12.03
N ALA A 250 55.53 26.99 -13.22
CA ALA A 250 56.97 26.97 -13.49
C ALA A 250 57.66 28.36 -13.35
N LYS A 251 56.90 29.45 -13.48
CA LYS A 251 57.37 30.83 -13.23
C LYS A 251 57.33 31.23 -11.76
N GLY A 252 56.84 30.36 -10.86
CA GLY A 252 56.78 30.60 -9.43
C GLY A 252 55.46 31.18 -8.93
N ASP A 253 54.43 31.28 -9.77
CA ASP A 253 53.11 31.73 -9.32
C ASP A 253 52.50 30.71 -8.34
N SER A 254 51.94 31.18 -7.22
CA SER A 254 51.25 30.29 -6.28
C SER A 254 50.00 29.66 -6.90
N VAL A 255 49.71 28.40 -6.55
CA VAL A 255 48.52 27.66 -7.00
C VAL A 255 47.22 28.44 -6.73
N THR A 256 47.17 29.21 -5.63
CA THR A 256 46.01 30.06 -5.30
C THR A 256 45.84 31.22 -6.29
N ALA A 257 46.93 31.87 -6.71
CA ALA A 257 46.88 32.96 -7.69
C ALA A 257 46.48 32.42 -9.08
N ILE A 258 47.04 31.27 -9.47
CA ILE A 258 46.72 30.61 -10.75
C ILE A 258 45.24 30.21 -10.79
N ALA A 259 44.74 29.57 -9.72
CA ALA A 259 43.34 29.16 -9.59
C ALA A 259 42.38 30.34 -9.73
N LYS A 260 42.67 31.46 -9.06
CA LYS A 260 41.87 32.69 -9.17
C LYS A 260 41.89 33.27 -10.57
N ALA A 261 43.05 33.30 -11.21
CA ALA A 261 43.20 33.87 -12.55
C ALA A 261 42.54 33.02 -13.65
N LEU A 262 42.46 31.70 -13.46
CA LEU A 262 41.83 30.78 -14.41
C LEU A 262 40.37 30.45 -14.06
N GLY A 263 39.84 30.96 -12.95
CA GLY A 263 38.47 30.67 -12.51
C GLY A 263 38.24 29.21 -12.09
N ILE A 264 39.31 28.48 -11.76
CA ILE A 264 39.25 27.06 -11.37
C ILE A 264 39.36 26.93 -9.85
N GLY A 265 38.64 25.97 -9.26
CA GLY A 265 38.78 25.66 -7.83
C GLY A 265 40.19 25.18 -7.49
N ARG A 266 40.78 25.68 -6.39
CA ARG A 266 42.16 25.32 -5.97
C ARG A 266 42.39 23.81 -5.91
N ALA A 267 41.45 23.06 -5.31
CA ALA A 267 41.53 21.60 -5.21
C ALA A 267 41.54 20.90 -6.58
N THR A 268 40.80 21.42 -7.56
CA THR A 268 40.83 20.93 -8.94
C THR A 268 42.21 21.16 -9.56
N LEU A 269 42.79 22.34 -9.34
CA LEU A 269 44.11 22.67 -9.89
C LEU A 269 45.23 21.81 -9.29
N TYR A 270 45.27 21.63 -7.96
CA TYR A 270 46.22 20.72 -7.29
C TYR A 270 46.17 19.30 -7.88
N ARG A 271 44.96 18.75 -8.05
CA ARG A 271 44.76 17.41 -8.63
C ARG A 271 45.30 17.27 -10.06
N HIS A 272 45.22 18.33 -10.88
CA HIS A 272 45.73 18.31 -12.26
C HIS A 272 47.24 18.62 -12.36
N LEU A 273 47.80 19.35 -11.39
CA LEU A 273 49.24 19.59 -11.30
C LEU A 273 50.02 18.42 -10.66
N GLY A 274 49.32 17.45 -10.05
CA GLY A 274 49.93 16.28 -9.43
C GLY A 274 50.57 16.58 -8.08
N GLU A 275 50.20 17.70 -7.46
CA GLU A 275 50.68 18.13 -6.15
C GLU A 275 49.69 17.73 -5.07
N SER A 276 50.21 17.19 -3.95
CA SER A 276 49.42 17.01 -2.74
C SER A 276 49.03 18.39 -2.20
N ALA A 277 47.72 18.60 -2.01
CA ALA A 277 47.13 19.86 -1.55
C ALA A 277 47.60 20.30 -0.16
#